data_AF-A0A554LWK0-F1
#
_entry.id   AF-A0A554LWK0-F1
#
_cell.length_a   1.000
_cell.length_b   1.000
_cell.length_c   1.000
_cell.angle_alpha   90.00
_cell.angle_beta   90.00
_cell.angle_gamma   90.00
#
_symmetry.space_group_name_H-M   'P 1'
#
loop_
_entity.id
_entity.type
_entity.pdbx_description
1 polymer ?
#
loop_
_entity_poly.entity_id
_entity_poly.type
_entity_poly.pdbx_seq_one_letter_code
_entity_poly.pdbx_strand_id
1 'polypeptide(L)' 'AKEFEVGVFASDKLRGVGKGPSKQAAEQQAAADALKK' A
#
# COMPACT_ATOMS: atom_id res chain seq x y z
N ALA A 1 14.28 -2.83 12.27
CA ALA A 1 14.01 -1.83 11.22
C ALA A 1 12.55 -1.39 11.35
N LYS A 2 12.24 -0.12 11.10
CA LYS A 2 10.84 0.37 11.18
C LYS A 2 10.14 -0.01 9.89
N GLU A 3 9.13 -0.85 9.99
CA GLU A 3 8.30 -1.26 8.85
C GLU A 3 7.05 -0.39 8.80
N PHE A 4 6.75 0.14 7.62
CA PHE A 4 5.56 0.94 7.35
C PHE A 4 4.56 0.09 6.59
N GLU A 5 3.29 0.19 6.98
CA GLU A 5 2.18 -0.42 6.27
C GLU A 5 1.27 0.69 5.75
N VAL A 6 0.91 0.62 4.47
CA VAL A 6 0.08 1.61 3.77
C VAL A 6 -1.04 0.89 3.03
N GLY A 7 -2.26 1.41 3.14
CA GLY A 7 -3.42 0.95 2.40
C GLY A 7 -3.91 1.98 1.38
N VAL A 8 -4.29 1.53 0.19
CA VAL A 8 -4.94 2.35 -0.85
C VAL A 8 -6.44 2.11 -0.80
N PHE A 9 -7.21 3.18 -0.62
CA PHE A 9 -8.67 3.14 -0.56
C PHE A 9 -9.28 3.85 -1.77
N ALA A 10 -10.30 3.24 -2.37
CA ALA A 10 -11.14 3.86 -3.38
C ALA A 10 -12.62 3.62 -3.05
N SER A 11 -13.41 4.69 -2.92
CA SER A 11 -14.81 4.62 -2.47
C SER A 11 -14.97 3.82 -1.18
N ASP A 12 -14.15 4.15 -0.17
CA ASP A 12 -14.07 3.49 1.15
C ASP A 12 -13.72 1.99 1.14
N LYS A 13 -13.41 1.42 -0.04
CA LYS A 13 -12.95 0.04 -0.15
C LYS A 13 -11.43 0.00 -0.21
N LEU A 14 -10.84 -0.83 0.64
CA LEU A 14 -9.41 -1.15 0.58
C LEU A 14 -9.14 -1.90 -0.72
N ARG A 15 -8.41 -1.24 -1.64
CA ARG A 15 -8.04 -1.80 -2.94
C ARG A 15 -6.68 -2.46 -2.90
N GLY A 16 -5.74 -1.95 -2.11
CA GLY A 16 -4.43 -2.57 -1.98
C GLY A 16 -3.71 -2.24 -0.69
N VAL A 17 -2.77 -3.10 -0.31
CA VAL A 17 -1.92 -2.92 0.87
C VAL A 17 -0.47 -3.12 0.48
N GLY A 18 0.43 -2.34 1.06
CA GLY A 18 1.86 -2.44 0.83
C GLY A 18 2.65 -2.21 2.12
N LYS A 19 3.81 -2.85 2.20
CA LYS A 19 4.72 -2.76 3.33
C LYS A 19 6.11 -2.36 2.85
N GLY A 20 6.85 -1.63 3.67
CA GLY A 20 8.20 -1.25 3.28
C GLY A 20 9.00 -0.55 4.38
N PRO A 21 10.31 -0.40 4.16
CA PRO A 21 11.20 0.30 5.10
C PRO A 21 10.94 1.82 5.13
N SER A 22 10.15 2.34 4.18
CA SER A 22 9.73 3.74 4.10
C SER A 22 8.28 3.82 3.64
N LYS A 23 7.62 4.96 3.93
CA LYS A 23 6.26 5.22 3.45
C LYS A 23 6.16 5.13 1.92
N GLN A 24 7.13 5.72 1.21
CA GLN A 24 7.17 5.69 -0.25
C GLN A 24 7.27 4.27 -0.81
N ALA A 25 8.09 3.40 -0.20
CA ALA A 25 8.19 2.01 -0.62
C ALA A 25 6.87 1.25 -0.36
N ALA A 26 6.24 1.48 0.80
CA ALA A 26 4.95 0.89 1.13
C ALA A 26 3.82 1.39 0.20
N GLU A 27 3.82 2.68 -0.17
CA GLU A 27 2.87 3.27 -1.12
C GLU A 27 3.01 2.67 -2.53
N GLN A 28 4.22 2.53 -3.04
CA GLN A 28 4.48 1.91 -4.34
C GLN A 28 3.98 0.46 -4.37
N GLN A 29 4.24 -0.30 -3.30
CA GLN A 29 3.76 -1.66 -3.20
C GLN A 29 2.22 -1.72 -3.06
N ALA A 30 1.62 -0.83 -2.27
CA ALA A 30 0.17 -0.78 -2.08
C ALA A 30 -0.57 -0.41 -3.38
N ALA A 31 0.00 0.50 -4.18
CA ALA A 31 -0.50 0.86 -5.50
C ALA A 31 -0.40 -0.33 -6.47
N ALA A 32 0.72 -1.06 -6.45
CA ALA A 32 0.89 -2.26 -7.27
C ALA A 32 -0.08 -3.39 -6.88
N ASP A 33 -0.37 -3.57 -5.58
CA ASP A 33 -1.40 -4.51 -5.11
C ASP A 33 -2.80 -4.09 -5.55
N ALA A 34 -3.11 -2.79 -5.47
CA ALA A 34 -4.41 -2.24 -5.85
C ALA A 34 -4.72 -2.39 -7.36
N LEU A 35 -3.70 -2.38 -8.23
CA LEU A 35 -3.87 -2.55 -9.67
C LEU A 35 -4.07 -4.02 -10.09
N LYS A 36 -3.74 -4.99 -9.22
CA LYS A 36 -3.93 -6.42 -9.50
C LYS A 36 -5.35 -6.93 -9.16
N LYS A 37 -6.15 -6.13 -8.46
CA LYS A 37 -7.51 -6.43 -8.00
C LYS A 37 -8.55 -5.58 -8.73
#